data_AF-A0A962AJY3-F1
#
_entry.id   AF-A0A962AJY3-F1
#
_cell.length_a   1.000
_cell.length_b   1.000
_cell.length_c   1.000
_cell.angle_alpha   90.00
_cell.angle_beta   90.00
_cell.angle_gamma   90.00
#
_symmetry.space_group_name_H-M   'P 1'
#
loop_
_entity.id
_entity.type
_entity.pdbx_description
1 polymer ?
#
loop_
_entity_poly.entity_id
_entity_poly.type
_entity_poly.pdbx_seq_one_letter_code
_entity_poly.pdbx_strand_id
1 'polypeptide(L)'
;MNVLSRTLVALMLLAPASALAQASKNPTPPRETQAAFDDFITKFRTALKANDSAAVAGMTKLPFMGDKTNSDAAQFRAKAYPQFLTAKNRACLQKKKPAYDRNGEGNDNFFIFCGESIFTFTKTPSGFLFTDVDAND
;
A
#
# COMPACT_ATOMS: atom_id res chain seq x y z
N MET A 1 46.65 3.02 67.96
CA MET A 1 46.83 3.44 66.55
C MET A 1 45.74 2.76 65.74
N ASN A 2 44.76 3.52 65.26
CA ASN A 2 43.42 3.06 64.87
C ASN A 2 43.29 2.78 63.36
N VAL A 3 43.17 1.49 63.04
CA VAL A 3 42.13 0.75 62.30
C VAL A 3 41.18 1.47 61.29
N LEU A 4 41.36 1.06 60.02
CA LEU A 4 40.46 0.71 58.89
C LEU A 4 39.30 1.59 58.34
N SER A 5 39.41 1.75 57.01
CA SER A 5 38.40 1.87 55.94
C SER A 5 37.05 1.18 56.12
N ARG A 6 35.98 1.79 55.55
CA ARG A 6 34.91 1.07 54.80
C ARG A 6 34.27 1.94 53.70
N THR A 7 34.37 1.46 52.46
CA THR A 7 33.72 1.95 51.23
C THR A 7 32.27 1.47 51.16
N LEU A 8 31.35 2.28 50.64
CA LEU A 8 29.98 1.89 50.28
C LEU A 8 29.79 1.94 48.76
N VAL A 9 29.34 0.84 48.18
CA VAL A 9 28.96 0.69 46.76
C VAL A 9 27.44 0.78 46.68
N ALA A 10 26.91 1.69 45.86
CA ALA A 10 25.47 1.80 45.58
C ALA A 10 25.12 0.97 44.33
N LEU A 11 24.19 0.01 44.48
CA LEU A 11 23.62 -0.76 43.38
C LEU A 11 22.50 0.05 42.70
N MET A 12 22.67 0.44 41.44
CA MET A 12 21.59 0.91 40.57
C MET A 12 20.88 -0.30 39.94
N LEU A 13 19.58 -0.44 40.21
CA LEU A 13 18.70 -1.42 39.57
C LEU A 13 18.40 -0.98 38.13
N LEU A 14 18.98 -1.66 37.13
CA LEU A 14 18.53 -1.56 35.74
C LEU A 14 17.26 -2.40 35.55
N ALA A 15 16.14 -1.74 35.24
CA ALA A 15 14.96 -2.43 34.72
C ALA A 15 15.16 -2.73 33.23
N PRO A 16 14.89 -3.96 32.74
CA PRO A 16 14.90 -4.25 31.32
C PRO A 16 13.64 -3.66 30.66
N ALA A 17 13.85 -2.71 29.74
CA ALA A 17 12.78 -2.24 28.86
C ALA A 17 12.46 -3.34 27.84
N SER A 18 11.39 -4.11 28.09
CA SER A 18 10.83 -5.03 27.12
C SER A 18 10.17 -4.21 26.00
N ALA A 19 10.94 -3.83 24.99
CA ALA A 19 10.41 -3.37 23.72
C ALA A 19 9.71 -4.56 23.05
N LEU A 20 8.40 -4.71 23.29
CA LEU A 20 7.54 -5.56 22.46
C LEU A 20 7.55 -4.98 21.05
N ALA A 21 8.39 -5.55 20.19
CA ALA A 21 8.23 -5.42 18.75
C ALA A 21 6.85 -6.03 18.40
N GLN A 22 5.82 -5.19 18.36
CA GLN A 22 4.55 -5.55 17.75
C GLN A 22 4.82 -5.76 16.27
N ALA A 23 5.02 -7.01 15.86
CA ALA A 23 4.91 -7.38 14.46
C ALA A 23 3.51 -6.96 14.02
N SER A 24 3.42 -5.86 13.26
CA SER A 24 2.17 -5.31 12.77
C SER A 24 1.51 -6.36 11.88
N LYS A 25 0.55 -7.10 12.45
CA LYS A 25 -0.39 -7.85 11.62
C LYS A 25 -1.15 -6.79 10.83
N ASN A 26 -1.04 -6.84 9.50
CA ASN A 26 -1.84 -6.00 8.64
C ASN A 26 -3.31 -6.10 9.09
N PRO A 27 -4.01 -4.97 9.23
CA PRO A 27 -5.39 -4.99 9.65
C PRO A 27 -6.22 -5.85 8.70
N THR A 28 -7.33 -6.38 9.19
CA THR A 28 -8.28 -7.12 8.33
C THR A 28 -9.35 -6.14 7.85
N PRO A 29 -9.67 -6.09 6.54
CA PRO A 29 -10.71 -5.22 6.03
C PRO A 29 -12.10 -5.62 6.55
N PRO A 30 -13.02 -4.66 6.71
CA PRO A 30 -14.43 -4.96 6.88
C PRO A 30 -14.94 -5.85 5.73
N ARG A 31 -15.85 -6.79 6.03
CA ARG A 31 -16.34 -7.78 5.04
C ARG A 31 -16.89 -7.13 3.76
N GLU A 32 -17.68 -6.06 3.90
CA GLU A 32 -18.25 -5.33 2.77
C GLU A 32 -17.16 -4.64 1.94
N THR A 33 -16.17 -4.04 2.60
CA THR A 33 -15.00 -3.43 1.96
C THR A 33 -14.19 -4.49 1.19
N GLN A 34 -13.98 -5.68 1.76
CA GLN A 34 -13.32 -6.78 1.06
C GLN A 34 -14.10 -7.24 -0.17
N ALA A 35 -15.42 -7.45 -0.06
CA ALA A 35 -16.25 -7.89 -1.18
C ALA A 35 -16.25 -6.88 -2.33
N ALA A 36 -16.39 -5.59 -2.02
CA ALA A 36 -16.30 -4.53 -3.02
C ALA A 36 -14.92 -4.48 -3.70
N PHE A 37 -13.84 -4.73 -2.95
CA PHE A 37 -12.50 -4.81 -3.52
C PHE A 37 -12.31 -6.05 -4.40
N ASP A 38 -12.84 -7.21 -4.01
CA ASP A 38 -12.75 -8.45 -4.78
C ASP A 38 -13.43 -8.32 -6.15
N ASP A 39 -14.60 -7.65 -6.20
CA ASP A 39 -15.29 -7.33 -7.44
C ASP A 39 -14.47 -6.37 -8.32
N PHE A 40 -13.91 -5.32 -7.71
CA PHE A 40 -13.07 -4.35 -8.41
C PHE A 40 -11.80 -5.01 -8.98
N ILE A 41 -11.04 -5.72 -8.15
CA ILE A 41 -9.74 -6.28 -8.55
C ILE A 41 -9.90 -7.37 -9.61
N THR A 42 -11.03 -8.09 -9.62
CA THR A 42 -11.38 -9.04 -10.68
C THR A 42 -11.53 -8.36 -12.05
N LYS A 43 -12.24 -7.23 -12.10
CA LYS A 43 -12.42 -6.44 -13.33
C LYS A 43 -11.10 -5.79 -13.77
N PHE A 44 -10.37 -5.22 -12.82
CA PHE A 44 -9.06 -4.62 -13.04
C PHE A 44 -8.07 -5.63 -13.62
N ARG A 45 -7.98 -6.83 -13.02
CA ARG A 45 -7.14 -7.91 -13.52
C ARG A 45 -7.55 -8.39 -14.91
N THR A 46 -8.85 -8.49 -15.18
CA THR A 46 -9.33 -8.82 -16.54
C THR A 46 -8.83 -7.81 -17.57
N ALA A 47 -8.96 -6.51 -17.29
CA ALA A 47 -8.48 -5.45 -18.18
C ALA A 47 -6.95 -5.50 -18.37
N LEU A 48 -6.18 -5.71 -17.29
CA LEU A 48 -4.73 -5.86 -17.39
C LEU A 48 -4.30 -7.08 -18.22
N LYS A 49 -5.01 -8.21 -18.08
CA LYS A 49 -4.74 -9.43 -18.86
C LYS A 49 -4.98 -9.20 -20.35
N ALA A 50 -6.00 -8.41 -20.70
CA ALA A 50 -6.29 -8.01 -22.07
C ALA A 50 -5.38 -6.88 -22.59
N ASN A 51 -4.50 -6.32 -21.76
CA ASN A 51 -3.75 -5.10 -22.04
C ASN A 51 -4.68 -3.93 -22.47
N ASP A 52 -5.87 -3.87 -21.88
CA ASP A 52 -6.90 -2.88 -22.20
C ASP A 52 -6.66 -1.61 -21.38
N SER A 53 -5.90 -0.68 -21.96
CA SER A 53 -5.63 0.61 -21.34
C SER A 53 -6.87 1.49 -21.20
N ALA A 54 -7.90 1.29 -22.03
CA ALA A 54 -9.14 2.04 -21.94
C ALA A 54 -9.94 1.66 -20.69
N ALA A 55 -10.14 0.36 -20.49
CA ALA A 55 -10.82 -0.15 -19.31
C ALA A 55 -10.07 0.21 -18.02
N VAL A 56 -8.74 0.10 -18.02
CA VAL A 56 -7.94 0.53 -16.86
C VAL A 56 -8.10 2.02 -16.59
N ALA A 57 -8.08 2.87 -17.60
CA ALA A 57 -8.32 4.31 -17.42
C ALA A 57 -9.70 4.59 -16.77
N GLY A 58 -10.74 3.83 -17.13
CA GLY A 58 -12.07 3.93 -16.51
C GLY A 58 -12.14 3.45 -15.06
N MET A 59 -11.13 2.73 -14.57
CA MET A 59 -10.99 2.28 -13.18
C MET A 59 -9.93 3.07 -12.41
N THR A 60 -9.45 4.18 -12.97
CA THR A 60 -8.36 5.00 -12.42
C THR A 60 -8.89 6.33 -11.94
N LYS A 61 -8.41 6.81 -10.80
CA LYS A 61 -8.66 8.18 -10.35
C LYS A 61 -7.88 9.14 -11.25
N LEU A 62 -8.58 10.08 -11.86
CA LEU A 62 -8.01 11.14 -12.69
C LEU A 62 -8.21 12.51 -12.02
N PRO A 63 -7.24 13.46 -12.11
CA PRO A 63 -5.88 13.30 -12.64
C PRO A 63 -5.09 12.24 -11.88
N PHE A 64 -4.37 11.38 -12.62
CA PHE A 64 -3.64 10.27 -12.00
C PHE A 64 -2.49 10.78 -11.14
N MET A 65 -2.38 10.30 -9.89
CA MET A 65 -1.40 10.77 -8.89
C MET A 65 -1.43 12.29 -8.64
N GLY A 66 -2.54 12.98 -8.96
CA GLY A 66 -2.63 14.43 -8.90
C GLY A 66 -1.82 15.17 -9.97
N ASP A 67 -1.18 14.45 -10.89
CA ASP A 67 -0.38 15.03 -11.97
C ASP A 67 -1.28 15.53 -13.10
N LYS A 68 -1.25 16.84 -13.34
CA LYS A 68 -2.01 17.50 -14.41
C LYS A 68 -1.59 17.07 -15.81
N THR A 69 -0.41 16.47 -15.99
CA THR A 69 0.01 15.91 -17.28
C THR A 69 -0.65 14.56 -17.60
N ASN A 70 -1.36 13.99 -16.62
CA ASN A 70 -2.19 12.80 -16.70
C ASN A 70 -3.64 13.13 -16.29
N SER A 71 -4.18 14.24 -16.79
CA SER A 71 -5.46 14.82 -16.34
C SER A 71 -6.69 14.04 -16.77
N ASP A 72 -6.59 13.30 -17.88
CA ASP A 72 -7.71 12.58 -18.47
C ASP A 72 -7.32 11.17 -18.91
N ALA A 73 -8.33 10.41 -19.36
CA ALA A 73 -8.15 9.04 -19.77
C ALA A 73 -7.19 8.89 -20.96
N ALA A 74 -7.18 9.82 -21.92
CA ALA A 74 -6.29 9.76 -23.06
C ALA A 74 -4.83 9.97 -22.63
N GLN A 75 -4.59 10.97 -21.77
CA GLN A 75 -3.26 11.26 -21.25
C GLN A 75 -2.74 10.13 -20.36
N PHE A 76 -3.56 9.60 -19.46
CA PHE A 76 -3.19 8.42 -18.65
C PHE A 76 -2.79 7.24 -19.53
N ARG A 77 -3.57 6.94 -20.57
CA ARG A 77 -3.28 5.82 -21.50
C ARG A 77 -1.99 6.02 -22.27
N ALA A 78 -1.70 7.25 -22.68
CA ALA A 78 -0.52 7.57 -23.46
C ALA A 78 0.77 7.59 -22.63
N LYS A 79 0.69 7.94 -21.32
CA LYS A 79 1.86 8.22 -20.48
C LYS A 79 1.97 7.29 -19.29
N ALA A 80 1.06 7.42 -18.31
CA ALA A 80 1.12 6.67 -17.06
C ALA A 80 0.96 5.15 -17.27
N TYR A 81 0.06 4.72 -18.16
CA TYR A 81 -0.16 3.30 -18.42
C TYR A 81 1.11 2.58 -18.90
N PRO A 82 1.80 3.00 -19.99
CA PRO A 82 3.03 2.34 -20.42
C PRO A 82 4.18 2.50 -19.41
N GLN A 83 4.21 3.59 -18.65
CA GLN A 83 5.25 3.84 -17.63
C GLN A 83 5.13 2.86 -16.45
N PHE A 84 3.94 2.74 -15.86
CA PHE A 84 3.76 2.00 -14.61
C PHE A 84 3.21 0.59 -14.81
N LEU A 85 2.30 0.41 -15.76
CA LEU A 85 1.66 -0.88 -16.06
C LEU A 85 2.40 -1.59 -17.18
N THR A 86 3.71 -1.76 -17.03
CA THR A 86 4.57 -2.56 -17.93
C THR A 86 4.11 -4.02 -17.98
N ALA A 87 4.55 -4.80 -18.98
CA ALA A 87 4.21 -6.22 -19.06
C ALA A 87 4.58 -6.99 -17.77
N LYS A 88 5.72 -6.67 -17.16
CA LYS A 88 6.17 -7.21 -15.86
C LYS A 88 5.18 -6.89 -14.75
N ASN A 89 4.78 -5.63 -14.62
CA ASN A 89 3.87 -5.19 -13.56
C ASN A 89 2.46 -5.73 -13.76
N ARG A 90 1.94 -5.75 -15.00
CA ARG A 90 0.65 -6.39 -15.29
C ARG A 90 0.65 -7.86 -14.89
N ALA A 91 1.70 -8.63 -15.25
CA ALA A 91 1.82 -10.03 -14.88
C ALA A 91 1.92 -10.25 -13.36
N CYS A 92 2.59 -9.33 -12.64
CA CYS A 92 2.66 -9.36 -11.19
C CYS A 92 1.31 -9.09 -10.52
N LEU A 93 0.60 -8.04 -10.96
CA LEU A 93 -0.71 -7.63 -10.44
C LEU A 93 -1.79 -8.71 -10.61
N GLN A 94 -1.65 -9.59 -11.61
CA GLN A 94 -2.52 -10.77 -11.75
C GLN A 94 -2.38 -11.77 -10.60
N LYS A 95 -1.21 -11.85 -9.97
CA LYS A 95 -0.84 -12.97 -9.09
C LYS A 95 -0.74 -12.59 -7.62
N LYS A 96 -0.29 -11.37 -7.33
CA LYS A 96 0.03 -10.96 -5.96
C LYS A 96 -1.21 -10.68 -5.14
N LYS A 97 -1.18 -11.06 -3.86
CA LYS A 97 -2.26 -10.78 -2.92
C LYS A 97 -2.22 -9.30 -2.51
N PRO A 98 -3.37 -8.64 -2.43
CA PRO A 98 -3.47 -7.29 -1.91
C PRO A 98 -3.26 -7.29 -0.39
N ALA A 99 -2.55 -6.30 0.15
CA ALA A 99 -2.49 -5.99 1.57
C ALA A 99 -3.50 -4.87 1.86
N TYR A 100 -4.24 -4.98 2.96
CA TYR A 100 -5.17 -3.94 3.37
C TYR A 100 -4.54 -3.04 4.44
N ASP A 101 -4.80 -1.75 4.33
CA ASP A 101 -4.60 -0.79 5.42
C ASP A 101 -5.69 0.29 5.40
N ARG A 102 -5.92 0.90 6.56
CA ARG A 102 -6.77 2.08 6.70
C ARG A 102 -5.91 3.25 7.11
N ASN A 103 -5.75 4.22 6.20
CA ASN A 103 -4.84 5.33 6.43
C ASN A 103 -5.34 6.28 7.54
N GLY A 104 -4.50 7.23 7.96
CA GLY A 104 -4.84 8.20 9.01
C GLY A 104 -6.03 9.13 8.69
N GLU A 105 -6.45 9.18 7.42
CA GLU A 105 -7.64 9.91 6.95
C GLU A 105 -8.91 9.04 6.97
N GLY A 106 -8.79 7.77 7.35
CA GLY A 106 -9.90 6.83 7.43
C GLY A 106 -10.29 6.18 6.09
N ASN A 107 -9.46 6.32 5.04
CA ASN A 107 -9.70 5.69 3.75
C ASN A 107 -9.27 4.21 3.77
N ASP A 108 -10.15 3.33 3.29
CA ASP A 108 -9.83 1.93 3.05
C ASP A 108 -8.94 1.80 1.81
N ASN A 109 -7.73 1.25 1.98
CA ASN A 109 -6.77 1.06 0.90
C ASN A 109 -6.37 -0.42 0.78
N PHE A 110 -6.16 -0.83 -0.46
CA PHE A 110 -5.49 -2.08 -0.78
C PHE A 110 -4.23 -1.78 -1.58
N PHE A 111 -3.15 -2.49 -1.27
CA PHE A 111 -1.83 -2.32 -1.86
C PHE A 111 -1.39 -3.63 -2.50
N ILE A 112 -0.87 -3.57 -3.73
CA ILE A 112 -0.22 -4.73 -4.35
C ILE A 112 1.24 -4.40 -4.63
N PHE A 113 2.13 -5.16 -4.01
CA PHE A 113 3.58 -5.00 -4.11
C PHE A 113 4.13 -5.79 -5.30
N CYS A 114 4.78 -5.09 -6.21
CA CYS A 114 5.33 -5.63 -7.45
C CYS A 114 6.78 -5.18 -7.66
N GLY A 115 7.71 -5.82 -6.95
CA GLY A 115 9.12 -5.46 -6.99
C GLY A 115 9.34 -4.12 -6.30
N GLU A 116 9.79 -3.12 -7.05
CA GLU A 116 10.08 -1.76 -6.56
C GLU A 116 8.85 -0.84 -6.60
N SER A 117 7.68 -1.36 -6.94
CA SER A 117 6.44 -0.57 -7.06
C SER A 117 5.35 -1.08 -6.15
N ILE A 118 4.66 -0.16 -5.47
CA ILE A 118 3.44 -0.39 -4.70
C ILE A 118 2.27 0.18 -5.51
N PHE A 119 1.29 -0.65 -5.85
CA PHE A 119 0.09 -0.21 -6.55
C PHE A 119 -1.04 -0.02 -5.55
N THR A 120 -1.55 1.20 -5.45
CA THR A 120 -2.53 1.59 -4.44
C THR A 120 -3.94 1.67 -5.04
N PHE A 121 -4.89 1.08 -4.34
CA PHE A 121 -6.30 1.08 -4.67
C PHE A 121 -7.10 1.61 -3.49
N THR A 122 -7.82 2.71 -3.68
CA THR A 122 -8.52 3.41 -2.60
C THR A 122 -10.02 3.31 -2.78
N LYS A 123 -10.75 3.04 -1.69
CA LYS A 123 -12.21 3.08 -1.68
C LYS A 123 -12.68 4.52 -1.81
N THR A 124 -13.63 4.75 -2.72
CA THR A 124 -14.32 6.04 -2.87
C THR A 124 -15.84 5.83 -2.71
N PRO A 125 -16.64 6.91 -2.61
CA PRO A 125 -18.10 6.78 -2.60
C PRO A 125 -18.66 6.04 -3.83
N SER A 126 -17.98 6.10 -4.97
CA SER A 126 -18.35 5.41 -6.22
C SER A 126 -17.75 4.00 -6.37
N GLY A 127 -17.05 3.50 -5.35
CA GLY A 127 -16.33 2.22 -5.39
C GLY A 127 -14.80 2.39 -5.40
N PHE A 128 -14.08 1.30 -5.60
CA PHE A 128 -12.61 1.34 -5.65
C PHE A 128 -12.09 1.95 -6.96
N LEU A 129 -10.98 2.68 -6.85
CA LEU A 129 -10.21 3.19 -7.97
C LEU A 129 -8.73 2.85 -7.78
N PHE A 130 -8.01 2.66 -8.88
CA PHE A 130 -6.56 2.71 -8.92
C PHE A 130 -6.10 4.17 -8.78
N THR A 131 -5.31 4.47 -7.75
CA THR A 131 -5.05 5.85 -7.33
C THR A 131 -3.59 6.25 -7.41
N ASP A 132 -2.67 5.32 -7.14
CA ASP A 132 -1.26 5.66 -6.99
C ASP A 132 -0.31 4.53 -7.35
N VAL A 133 0.93 4.90 -7.69
CA VAL A 133 2.09 4.00 -7.78
C VAL A 133 3.26 4.62 -7.04
N ASP A 134 3.59 4.03 -5.90
CA ASP A 134 4.70 4.46 -5.07
C ASP A 134 5.93 3.56 -5.26
N ALA A 135 7.10 4.08 -4.91
CA ALA A 135 8.30 3.25 -4.76
C ALA A 135 8.16 2.33 -3.54
N ASN A 136 8.64 1.10 -3.66
CA ASN A 136 8.76 0.16 -2.56
C ASN A 136 10.20 0.19 -2.04
N ASP A 137 10.47 1.02 -1.03
CA ASP A 137 11.78 1.23 -0.41
C ASP A 137 12.03 0.36 0.85
#